data_AF-A0A7C7UNM7-F1
#
_entry.id   AF-A0A7C7UNM7-F1
#
_cell.length_a   1.000
_cell.length_b   1.000
_cell.length_c   1.000
_cell.angle_alpha   90.00
_cell.angle_beta   90.00
_cell.angle_gamma   90.00
#
_symmetry.space_group_name_H-M   'P 1'
#
loop_
_entity.id
_entity.type
_entity.pdbx_description
1 polymer ?
#
loop_
_entity_poly.entity_id
_entity_poly.type
_entity_poly.pdbx_seq_one_letter_code
_entity_poly.pdbx_strand_id
1 'polypeptide(L)'
;MENNISTAVGTGEIALDFWLKEARKDPSGRDLQKEGFKSLLDLGKSYGRPVIIHSRGAWKDCTILVPEVQDRKTVFPWYSGLVDILDKLLDTGYFFSATPAAQYSKNHRMAISKTPLERILLFSIMKKNRNLLILSRDSKPWQM
;
A
#
# COMPACT_ATOMS: atom_id res chain seq x y z
N MET A 1 1.60 -6.96 -17.16
CA MET A 1 1.09 -7.41 -15.85
C MET A 1 0.07 -8.54 -16.04
N GLU A 2 -0.88 -8.37 -16.96
CA GLU A 2 -1.91 -9.36 -17.32
C GLU A 2 -1.37 -10.76 -17.63
N ASN A 3 -0.27 -10.89 -18.38
CA ASN A 3 0.29 -12.19 -18.74
C ASN A 3 0.77 -13.05 -17.55
N ASN A 4 0.99 -12.45 -16.36
CA ASN A 4 1.56 -13.14 -15.20
C ASN A 4 0.69 -13.02 -13.93
N ILE A 5 -0.41 -12.25 -13.95
CA ILE A 5 -1.22 -12.02 -12.74
C ILE A 5 -1.95 -13.28 -12.26
N SER A 6 -2.23 -14.21 -13.17
CA SER A 6 -2.82 -15.50 -12.87
C SER A 6 -1.93 -16.36 -11.96
N THR A 7 -0.60 -16.21 -12.02
CA THR A 7 0.36 -16.94 -11.18
C THR A 7 0.96 -16.08 -10.06
N ALA A 8 0.70 -14.76 -10.06
CA ALA A 8 1.20 -13.85 -9.04
C ALA A 8 0.50 -14.07 -7.68
N VAL A 9 1.24 -13.88 -6.59
CA VAL A 9 0.70 -13.95 -5.22
C VAL A 9 0.07 -12.63 -4.74
N GLY A 10 0.29 -11.54 -5.48
CA GLY A 10 -0.18 -10.19 -5.19
C GLY A 10 0.23 -9.22 -6.30
N THR A 11 -0.33 -8.02 -6.28
CA THR A 11 -0.07 -6.96 -7.26
C THR A 11 0.55 -5.74 -6.58
N GLY A 12 1.62 -5.19 -7.18
CA GLY A 12 2.28 -4.00 -6.66
C GLY A 12 3.74 -3.87 -7.08
N GLU A 13 4.41 -2.80 -6.69
CA GLU A 13 3.88 -1.67 -5.90
C GLU A 13 3.03 -0.71 -6.78
N ILE A 14 1.77 -0.47 -6.39
CA ILE A 14 0.86 0.46 -7.07
C ILE A 14 0.92 1.81 -6.34
N ALA A 15 1.21 2.90 -7.05
CA ALA A 15 1.65 4.14 -6.41
C ALA A 15 0.78 5.35 -6.70
N LEU A 16 0.47 6.11 -5.64
CA LEU A 16 0.26 7.56 -5.70
C LEU A 16 1.41 8.23 -4.95
N ASP A 17 2.28 8.92 -5.70
CA ASP A 17 3.44 9.62 -5.16
C ASP A 17 3.42 11.09 -5.58
N PHE A 18 2.78 11.90 -4.73
CA PHE A 18 2.67 13.34 -4.96
C PHE A 18 3.92 14.11 -4.57
N TRP A 19 5.00 13.43 -4.20
CA TRP A 19 6.31 14.05 -4.02
C TRP A 19 7.14 14.06 -5.31
N LEU A 20 6.75 13.28 -6.31
CA LEU A 20 7.38 13.31 -7.64
C LEU A 20 7.21 14.69 -8.27
N LYS A 21 8.23 15.10 -9.02
CA LYS A 21 8.33 16.46 -9.58
C LYS A 21 7.13 16.78 -10.47
N GLU A 22 6.70 15.81 -11.25
CA GLU A 22 5.59 15.88 -12.20
C GLU A 22 4.28 16.14 -11.46
N ALA A 23 4.00 15.36 -10.41
CA ALA A 23 2.82 15.51 -9.56
C ALA A 23 2.82 16.77 -8.67
N ARG A 24 3.98 17.37 -8.42
CA ARG A 24 4.09 18.63 -7.66
C ARG A 24 3.93 19.87 -8.53
N LYS A 25 4.33 19.79 -9.80
CA LYS A 25 4.35 20.93 -10.71
C LYS A 25 3.02 21.16 -11.41
N ASP A 26 2.31 20.08 -11.73
CA ASP A 26 1.09 20.14 -12.52
C ASP A 26 0.03 19.19 -11.93
N PRO A 27 -1.20 19.67 -11.65
CA PRO A 27 -2.34 18.82 -11.31
C PRO A 27 -2.56 17.65 -12.28
N SER A 28 -2.31 17.84 -13.58
CA SER A 28 -2.48 16.79 -14.60
C SER A 28 -1.61 15.56 -14.32
N GLY A 29 -0.43 15.75 -13.72
CA GLY A 29 0.46 14.67 -13.32
C GLY A 29 -0.12 13.82 -12.17
N ARG A 30 -0.94 14.42 -11.30
CA ARG A 30 -1.67 13.67 -10.26
C ARG A 30 -2.83 12.91 -10.87
N ASP A 31 -3.54 13.51 -11.82
CA ASP A 31 -4.68 12.87 -12.47
C ASP A 31 -4.24 11.64 -13.28
N LEU A 32 -3.12 11.74 -13.99
CA LEU A 32 -2.52 10.59 -14.68
C LEU A 32 -2.09 9.48 -13.72
N GLN A 33 -1.51 9.84 -12.56
CA GLN A 33 -1.21 8.85 -11.52
C GLN A 33 -2.50 8.17 -11.01
N LYS A 34 -3.57 8.94 -10.77
CA LYS A 34 -4.86 8.41 -10.29
C LYS A 34 -5.51 7.48 -11.31
N GLU A 35 -5.43 7.79 -12.59
CA GLU A 35 -5.96 6.93 -13.66
C GLU A 35 -5.23 5.57 -13.68
N GLY A 36 -3.90 5.59 -13.74
CA GLY A 36 -3.11 4.35 -13.70
C GLY A 36 -3.29 3.58 -12.39
N PHE A 37 -3.40 4.29 -11.27
CA PHE A 37 -3.66 3.71 -9.95
C PHE A 37 -4.97 2.93 -9.92
N LYS A 38 -6.07 3.53 -10.40
CA LYS A 38 -7.38 2.86 -10.48
C LYS A 38 -7.33 1.60 -11.35
N SER A 39 -6.77 1.70 -12.56
CA SER A 39 -6.65 0.57 -13.48
C SER A 39 -5.86 -0.61 -12.89
N LEU A 40 -4.79 -0.32 -12.14
CA LEU A 40 -3.99 -1.36 -11.49
C LEU A 40 -4.69 -1.97 -10.26
N LEU A 41 -5.46 -1.17 -9.50
CA LEU A 41 -6.30 -1.68 -8.42
C LEU A 41 -7.40 -2.59 -8.96
N ASP A 42 -8.06 -2.19 -10.06
CA ASP A 42 -9.09 -2.98 -10.74
C ASP A 42 -8.53 -4.33 -11.21
N LEU A 43 -7.31 -4.32 -11.74
CA LEU A 43 -6.62 -5.53 -12.13
C LEU A 43 -6.32 -6.45 -10.92
N GLY A 44 -5.93 -5.89 -9.77
CA GLY A 44 -5.78 -6.67 -8.53
C GLY A 44 -7.10 -7.31 -8.10
N LYS A 45 -8.19 -6.53 -8.13
CA LYS A 45 -9.54 -6.96 -7.76
C LYS A 45 -10.06 -8.09 -8.67
N SER A 46 -9.94 -7.94 -9.98
CA SER A 46 -10.47 -8.88 -10.96
C SER A 46 -9.85 -10.28 -10.86
N TYR A 47 -8.60 -10.37 -10.39
CA TYR A 47 -7.91 -11.63 -10.12
C TYR A 47 -7.92 -12.02 -8.63
N GLY A 48 -8.65 -11.29 -7.78
CA GLY A 48 -8.75 -11.55 -6.33
C GLY A 48 -7.41 -11.48 -5.59
N ARG A 49 -6.44 -10.74 -6.14
CA ARG A 49 -5.06 -10.64 -5.63
C ARG A 49 -4.92 -9.51 -4.62
N PRO A 50 -4.16 -9.72 -3.53
CA PRO A 50 -3.83 -8.63 -2.63
C PRO A 50 -2.97 -7.57 -3.31
N VAL A 51 -3.19 -6.30 -2.96
CA VAL A 51 -2.47 -5.15 -3.52
C VAL A 51 -1.52 -4.53 -2.50
N ILE A 52 -0.41 -3.99 -2.98
CA ILE A 52 0.58 -3.24 -2.18
C ILE A 52 0.61 -1.79 -2.67
N ILE A 53 0.34 -0.84 -1.76
CA ILE A 53 0.07 0.56 -2.10
C ILE A 53 1.13 1.52 -1.56
N HIS A 54 1.86 2.15 -2.47
CA HIS A 54 2.66 3.33 -2.13
C HIS A 54 1.78 4.58 -2.13
N SER A 55 1.79 5.32 -1.03
CA SER A 55 0.84 6.43 -0.78
C SER A 55 1.52 7.75 -0.40
N ARG A 56 2.79 7.95 -0.77
CA ARG A 56 3.60 9.06 -0.29
C ARG A 56 3.01 10.41 -0.73
N GLY A 57 2.55 11.20 0.25
CA GLY A 57 1.92 12.51 0.01
C GLY A 57 0.50 12.44 -0.55
N ALA A 58 -0.06 11.23 -0.70
CA ALA A 58 -1.37 10.98 -1.31
C ALA A 58 -2.30 10.18 -0.38
N TRP A 59 -2.02 10.14 0.93
CA TRP A 59 -2.78 9.30 1.87
C TRP A 59 -4.29 9.58 1.87
N LYS A 60 -4.70 10.86 1.75
CA LYS A 60 -6.12 11.23 1.66
C LYS A 60 -6.78 10.64 0.42
N ASP A 61 -6.15 10.80 -0.75
CA ASP A 61 -6.65 10.23 -2.00
C ASP A 61 -6.74 8.69 -1.91
N CYS A 62 -5.77 8.04 -1.27
CA CYS A 62 -5.85 6.59 -1.03
C CYS A 62 -7.05 6.19 -0.15
N THR A 63 -7.47 7.00 0.83
CA THR A 63 -8.69 6.68 1.62
C THR A 63 -9.97 6.71 0.80
N ILE A 64 -9.98 7.40 -0.33
CA ILE A 64 -11.13 7.52 -1.20
C ILE A 64 -11.06 6.45 -2.29
N LEU A 65 -9.94 6.38 -2.99
CA LEU A 65 -9.80 5.57 -4.20
C LEU A 65 -9.66 4.07 -3.93
N VAL A 66 -9.01 3.69 -2.82
CA VAL A 66 -8.74 2.28 -2.55
C VAL A 66 -10.02 1.53 -2.18
N PRO A 67 -10.89 2.03 -1.27
CA PRO A 67 -12.14 1.34 -0.94
C PRO A 67 -13.14 1.25 -2.10
N GLU A 68 -13.11 2.18 -3.05
CA GLU A 68 -13.95 2.14 -4.25
C GLU A 68 -13.64 0.90 -5.12
N VAL A 69 -12.38 0.49 -5.14
CA VAL A 69 -11.88 -0.51 -6.07
C VAL A 69 -11.57 -1.84 -5.38
N GLN A 70 -10.86 -1.81 -4.25
CA GLN A 70 -10.28 -2.99 -3.63
C GLN A 70 -10.88 -3.30 -2.24
N ASP A 71 -11.03 -4.61 -1.99
CA ASP A 71 -11.49 -5.13 -0.70
C ASP A 71 -10.36 -5.12 0.36
N ARG A 72 -10.56 -5.86 1.47
CA ARG A 72 -9.64 -5.91 2.62
C ARG A 72 -8.24 -6.49 2.32
N LYS A 73 -7.96 -6.92 1.09
CA LYS A 73 -6.67 -7.47 0.67
C LYS A 73 -5.67 -6.37 0.25
N THR A 74 -5.46 -5.38 1.11
CA THR A 74 -4.61 -4.23 0.79
C THR A 74 -3.56 -3.99 1.87
N VAL A 75 -2.31 -3.79 1.46
CA VAL A 75 -1.18 -3.43 2.32
C VAL A 75 -0.70 -2.02 2.00
N PHE A 76 -0.59 -1.18 3.04
CA PHE A 76 0.05 0.13 3.00
C PHE A 76 1.46 0.05 3.58
N PRO A 77 2.49 -0.27 2.76
CA PRO A 77 3.86 -0.24 3.22
C PRO A 77 4.28 1.15 3.69
N TRP A 78 5.11 1.19 4.74
CA TRP A 78 5.77 2.42 5.17
C TRP A 78 4.82 3.61 5.35
N TYR A 79 3.66 3.39 5.95
CA TYR A 79 2.72 4.47 6.21
C TYR A 79 3.32 5.50 7.18
N SER A 80 3.27 6.78 6.80
CA SER A 80 3.81 7.91 7.57
C SER A 80 2.92 9.15 7.52
N GLY A 81 1.65 8.94 7.15
CA GLY A 81 0.62 9.97 7.08
C GLY A 81 0.04 10.34 8.45
N LEU A 82 -1.05 11.10 8.42
CA LEU A 82 -1.75 11.58 9.61
C LEU A 82 -2.52 10.45 10.30
N VAL A 83 -2.61 10.53 11.63
CA VAL A 83 -3.33 9.55 12.46
C VAL A 83 -4.80 9.40 12.06
N ASP A 84 -5.52 10.50 11.84
CA ASP A 84 -6.95 10.42 11.48
C ASP A 84 -7.19 9.72 10.14
N ILE A 85 -6.17 9.72 9.26
CA ILE A 85 -6.21 8.99 7.99
C ILE A 85 -5.91 7.52 8.22
N LEU A 86 -4.95 7.20 9.09
CA LEU A 86 -4.65 5.83 9.51
C LEU A 86 -5.88 5.15 10.10
N ASP A 87 -6.58 5.82 11.02
CA ASP A 87 -7.75 5.25 11.70
C ASP A 87 -8.84 4.86 10.69
N LYS A 88 -9.12 5.73 9.70
CA LYS A 88 -10.04 5.43 8.58
C LYS A 88 -9.62 4.21 7.77
N LEU A 89 -8.32 4.06 7.48
CA LEU A 89 -7.82 2.91 6.72
C LEU A 89 -7.86 1.62 7.54
N LEU A 90 -7.66 1.71 8.87
CA LEU A 90 -7.80 0.58 9.78
C LEU A 90 -9.26 0.13 9.89
N ASP A 91 -10.23 1.05 9.94
CA ASP A 91 -11.66 0.71 10.00
C ASP A 91 -12.10 -0.12 8.78
N THR A 92 -11.50 0.13 7.62
CA THR A 92 -11.76 -0.66 6.40
C THR A 92 -11.21 -2.08 6.48
N GLY A 93 -10.20 -2.33 7.33
CA GLY A 93 -9.58 -3.65 7.53
C GLY A 93 -8.26 -3.85 6.79
N TYR A 94 -7.56 -2.78 6.42
CA TYR A 94 -6.28 -2.86 5.71
C TYR A 94 -5.09 -3.17 6.61
N PHE A 95 -3.99 -3.59 5.97
CA PHE A 95 -2.74 -3.98 6.62
C PHE A 95 -1.68 -2.88 6.45
N PHE A 96 -0.78 -2.80 7.41
CA PHE A 96 0.33 -1.85 7.42
C PHE A 96 1.63 -2.58 7.66
N SER A 97 2.75 -1.97 7.26
CA SER A 97 4.05 -2.56 7.52
C SER A 97 4.86 -1.83 8.58
N ALA A 98 5.62 -2.60 9.35
CA ALA A 98 6.77 -2.10 10.08
C ALA A 98 8.01 -2.19 9.19
N THR A 99 8.73 -1.07 9.07
CA THR A 99 9.94 -0.97 8.25
C THR A 99 11.10 -0.41 9.06
N PRO A 100 12.36 -0.53 8.59
CA PRO A 100 13.51 0.12 9.22
C PRO A 100 13.37 1.65 9.35
N ALA A 101 12.44 2.27 8.61
CA ALA A 101 12.14 3.68 8.79
C ALA A 101 11.63 4.03 10.19
N ALA A 102 11.21 3.05 10.98
CA ALA A 102 10.87 3.22 12.38
C ALA A 102 12.06 3.76 13.20
N GLN A 103 13.30 3.60 12.73
CA GLN A 103 14.48 4.19 13.38
C GLN A 103 14.45 5.73 13.34
N TYR A 104 13.97 6.35 12.26
CA TYR A 104 14.08 7.81 12.06
C TYR A 104 12.74 8.54 11.90
N SER A 105 11.67 7.89 11.46
CA SER A 105 10.36 8.52 11.24
C SER A 105 9.46 8.41 12.46
N LYS A 106 9.21 9.54 13.13
CA LYS A 106 8.25 9.64 14.25
C LYS A 106 6.83 9.25 13.81
N ASN A 107 6.40 9.72 12.63
CA ASN A 107 5.07 9.41 12.10
C ASN A 107 4.92 7.91 11.80
N HIS A 108 5.95 7.28 11.25
CA HIS A 108 5.91 5.85 10.99
C HIS A 108 5.85 5.03 12.29
N ARG A 109 6.64 5.40 13.31
CA ARG A 109 6.55 4.77 14.64
C ARG A 109 5.15 4.89 15.23
N MET A 110 4.55 6.08 15.16
CA MET A 110 3.18 6.33 15.62
C MET A 110 2.17 5.44 14.89
N ALA A 111 2.31 5.31 13.57
CA ALA A 111 1.41 4.48 12.80
C ALA A 111 1.50 3.00 13.17
N ILE A 112 2.73 2.47 13.32
CA ILE A 112 2.94 1.10 13.77
C ILE A 112 2.34 0.89 15.17
N SER A 113 2.59 1.81 16.12
CA SER A 113 2.10 1.65 17.49
C SER A 113 0.58 1.67 17.62
N LYS A 114 -0.12 2.30 16.67
CA LYS A 114 -1.59 2.34 16.63
C LYS A 114 -2.22 1.22 15.82
N THR A 115 -1.43 0.51 15.01
CA THR A 115 -1.94 -0.59 14.19
C THR A 115 -2.09 -1.84 15.07
N PRO A 116 -3.25 -2.54 15.05
CA PRO A 116 -3.41 -3.82 15.72
C PRO A 116 -2.33 -4.82 15.26
N LEU A 117 -1.78 -5.61 16.18
CA LEU A 117 -0.62 -6.46 15.91
C LEU A 117 -0.86 -7.45 14.75
N GLU A 118 -2.08 -7.98 14.66
CA GLU A 118 -2.55 -8.89 13.62
C GLU A 118 -2.63 -8.24 12.23
N ARG A 119 -2.55 -6.90 12.15
CA ARG A 119 -2.53 -6.13 10.89
C ARG A 119 -1.17 -5.53 10.55
N ILE A 120 -0.13 -5.88 11.32
CA ILE A 120 1.25 -5.46 11.05
C ILE A 120 1.99 -6.55 10.28
N LEU A 121 2.61 -6.16 9.17
CA LEU A 121 3.50 -6.98 8.36
C LEU A 121 4.94 -6.47 8.46
N LEU A 122 5.93 -7.34 8.27
CA LEU A 122 7.32 -6.88 8.10
C LEU A 122 7.57 -6.56 6.63
N PHE A 123 8.15 -5.38 6.36
CA PHE A 123 8.49 -4.95 5.01
C PHE A 123 9.86 -4.28 4.98
N SER A 124 10.69 -4.71 4.03
CA SER A 124 12.02 -4.13 3.81
C SER A 124 12.28 -3.97 2.32
N ILE A 125 12.65 -2.75 1.92
CA ILE A 125 13.12 -2.45 0.57
C ILE A 125 14.64 -2.61 0.53
N MET A 126 15.12 -3.83 0.23
CA MET A 126 16.54 -4.03 -0.03
C MET A 126 16.87 -3.57 -1.46
N LYS A 127 17.87 -2.70 -1.63
CA LYS A 127 18.30 -2.23 -2.96
C LYS A 127 18.93 -3.36 -3.78
N LYS A 128 18.39 -3.54 -5.01
CA LYS A 128 18.81 -4.35 -6.17
C LYS A 128 18.94 -5.88 -5.95
N ASN A 129 18.32 -6.63 -6.88
CA ASN A 129 18.39 -8.09 -7.09
C ASN A 129 17.76 -9.02 -6.03
N ARG A 130 16.75 -8.60 -5.26
CA ARG A 130 15.95 -9.54 -4.46
C ARG A 130 14.46 -9.19 -4.46
N ASN A 131 13.65 -10.24 -4.43
CA ASN A 131 12.19 -10.20 -4.41
C ASN A 131 11.68 -9.34 -3.24
N LEU A 132 10.57 -8.64 -3.46
CA LEU A 132 9.80 -7.98 -2.41
C LEU A 132 9.37 -9.04 -1.38
N LEU A 133 9.77 -8.87 -0.12
CA LEU A 133 9.42 -9.80 0.96
C LEU A 133 8.43 -9.13 1.90
N ILE A 134 7.23 -9.69 1.95
CA ILE A 134 6.21 -9.41 2.97
C ILE A 134 6.08 -10.67 3.81
N LEU A 135 6.35 -10.56 5.10
CA LEU A 135 6.20 -11.67 6.04
C LEU A 135 5.02 -11.37 6.97
N SER A 136 4.04 -12.27 6.98
CA SER A 136 3.03 -12.41 8.04
C SER A 136 3.51 -13.44 9.06
N ARG A 137 3.11 -13.25 10.33
CA ARG A 137 3.49 -14.16 11.42
C ARG A 137 2.89 -15.56 11.27
N ASP A 138 1.73 -15.65 10.62
CA ASP A 138 1.13 -16.92 10.21
C ASP A 138 1.57 -17.24 8.78
N SER A 139 2.43 -18.24 8.64
CA SER A 139 2.98 -18.74 7.37
C SER A 139 1.99 -19.58 6.56
N LYS A 140 0.70 -19.54 6.92
CA LYS A 140 -0.32 -20.05 6.02
C LYS A 140 -0.35 -19.08 4.82
N PRO A 141 -0.37 -19.56 3.57
CA PRO A 141 -0.85 -18.73 2.46
C PRO A 141 -2.16 -18.10 2.96
N TRP A 142 -2.43 -16.85 2.65
CA TRP A 142 -3.71 -16.20 2.96
C TRP A 142 -4.84 -17.11 2.44
N GLN A 143 -5.28 -18.04 3.29
CA GLN A 143 -6.35 -18.97 2.99
C GLN A 143 -7.59 -18.17 3.28
N MET A 144 -8.22 -17.77 2.18
CA MET A 144 -9.57 -17.24 2.09
C MET A 144 -10.56 -18.21 2.73
#